data_AF-A0A1I7J7Y4-F1
#
_entry.id   AF-A0A1I7J7Y4-F1
#
_cell.length_a   1.000
_cell.length_b   1.000
_cell.length_c   1.000
_cell.angle_alpha   90.00
_cell.angle_beta   90.00
_cell.angle_gamma   90.00
#
_symmetry.space_group_name_H-M   'P 1'
#
loop_
_entity.id
_entity.type
_entity.pdbx_description
1 polymer ?
#
loop_
_entity_poly.entity_id
_entity_poly.type
_entity_poly.pdbx_seq_one_letter_code
_entity_poly.pdbx_strand_id
1 'polypeptide(L)'
;MIWKNALDEFKRSPIAAASGAVGVLVGALSLLLAWIQFQTAQLGTSSSSGAVSSSVVDIKPANLLLVIAFFLATTIACASVVRLLGRKHELAALFVSVPLAALTNFATMLVIYLAPPRVLSQELFTSANDLALYASAAIFMSFCGQAVLVDIAAPSRPLEKDGESGVEKKNSDGIGVLFLGIILLIIWTSLVFAGQIRLSRTFLPEIAHPVDAKPNKPAT
;
A
#
# COMPACT_ATOMS: atom_id res chain seq x y z
N MET A 1 -3.58 20.09 -20.44
CA MET A 1 -2.65 20.31 -19.31
C MET A 1 -2.04 19.02 -18.75
N ILE A 2 -2.82 17.92 -18.65
CA ILE A 2 -2.36 16.62 -18.11
C ILE A 2 -1.27 15.94 -18.98
N TRP A 3 -1.42 15.99 -20.30
CA TRP A 3 -0.48 15.36 -21.26
C TRP A 3 0.95 15.92 -21.20
N LYS A 4 1.09 17.26 -21.07
CA LYS A 4 2.41 17.91 -20.93
C LYS A 4 3.11 17.47 -19.64
N ASN A 5 2.37 17.36 -18.54
CA ASN A 5 2.93 16.91 -17.26
C ASN A 5 3.37 15.43 -17.30
N ALA A 6 2.63 14.58 -18.01
CA ALA A 6 2.99 13.18 -18.18
C ALA A 6 4.25 13.01 -19.05
N LEU A 7 4.39 13.82 -20.11
CA LEU A 7 5.60 13.86 -20.94
C LEU A 7 6.82 14.40 -20.18
N ASP A 8 6.63 15.42 -19.34
CA ASP A 8 7.69 15.94 -18.48
C ASP A 8 8.12 14.93 -17.42
N GLU A 9 7.19 14.11 -16.91
CA GLU A 9 7.52 13.00 -16.00
C GLU A 9 8.28 11.89 -16.72
N PHE A 10 7.87 11.49 -17.93
CA PHE A 10 8.58 10.47 -18.70
C PHE A 10 10.02 10.89 -19.01
N LYS A 11 10.26 12.18 -19.26
CA LYS A 11 11.62 12.71 -19.48
C LYS A 11 12.47 12.72 -18.21
N ARG A 12 11.86 12.87 -17.04
CA ARG A 12 12.58 13.11 -15.77
C ARG A 12 12.69 11.87 -14.90
N SER A 13 11.72 10.97 -14.96
CA SER A 13 11.70 9.66 -14.31
C SER A 13 11.03 8.61 -15.21
N PRO A 14 11.68 8.23 -16.32
CA PRO A 14 11.11 7.31 -17.31
C PRO A 14 10.73 5.96 -16.70
N ILE A 15 11.54 5.49 -15.73
CA ILE A 15 11.33 4.21 -15.06
C ILE A 15 10.05 4.25 -14.19
N ALA A 16 9.82 5.32 -13.42
CA ALA A 16 8.63 5.43 -12.57
C ALA A 16 7.34 5.61 -13.41
N ALA A 17 7.42 6.39 -14.49
CA ALA A 17 6.29 6.57 -15.40
C ALA A 17 5.94 5.26 -16.14
N ALA A 18 6.95 4.56 -16.66
CA ALA A 18 6.77 3.28 -17.34
C ALA A 18 6.29 2.18 -16.38
N SER A 19 6.88 2.07 -15.19
CA SER A 19 6.48 1.08 -14.19
C SER A 19 5.07 1.34 -13.65
N GLY A 20 4.66 2.60 -13.50
CA GLY A 20 3.29 2.95 -13.16
C GLY A 20 2.29 2.54 -14.25
N ALA A 21 2.56 2.86 -15.52
CA ALA A 21 1.68 2.50 -16.63
C ALA A 21 1.56 0.98 -16.83
N VAL A 22 2.70 0.27 -16.82
CA VAL A 22 2.73 -1.20 -16.87
C VAL A 22 2.06 -1.79 -15.63
N GLY A 23 2.25 -1.18 -14.46
CA GLY A 23 1.62 -1.59 -13.20
C GLY A 23 0.10 -1.55 -13.25
N VAL A 24 -0.49 -0.50 -13.86
CA VAL A 24 -1.95 -0.44 -14.05
C VAL A 24 -2.45 -1.60 -14.91
N LEU A 25 -1.77 -1.89 -16.02
CA LEU A 25 -2.13 -3.01 -16.91
C LEU A 25 -2.01 -4.36 -16.20
N VAL A 26 -0.89 -4.60 -15.51
CA VAL A 26 -0.66 -5.85 -14.77
C VAL A 26 -1.68 -6.00 -13.65
N GLY A 27 -1.95 -4.95 -12.87
CA GLY A 27 -2.94 -4.97 -11.80
C GLY A 27 -4.36 -5.28 -12.32
N ALA A 28 -4.77 -4.63 -13.40
CA ALA A 28 -6.08 -4.89 -14.03
C ALA A 28 -6.20 -6.33 -14.53
N LEU A 29 -5.16 -6.85 -15.20
CA LEU A 29 -5.12 -8.23 -15.69
C LEU A 29 -5.12 -9.24 -14.55
N SER A 30 -4.32 -9.04 -13.50
CA SER A 30 -4.28 -9.92 -12.34
C SER A 30 -5.63 -9.97 -11.61
N LEU A 31 -6.29 -8.82 -11.43
CA LEU A 31 -7.62 -8.77 -10.83
C LEU A 31 -8.65 -9.52 -11.67
N LEU A 32 -8.64 -9.30 -12.99
CA LEU A 32 -9.53 -9.99 -13.93
C LEU A 32 -9.30 -11.51 -13.92
N LEU A 33 -8.04 -11.95 -13.89
CA LEU A 33 -7.71 -13.38 -13.79
C LEU A 33 -8.19 -13.97 -12.46
N ALA A 34 -7.99 -13.28 -11.33
CA ALA A 34 -8.48 -13.73 -10.02
C ALA A 34 -10.01 -13.86 -10.02
N TRP A 35 -10.71 -12.91 -10.63
CA TRP A 35 -12.16 -12.93 -10.75
C TRP A 35 -12.68 -14.11 -11.59
N ILE A 36 -12.04 -14.38 -12.74
CA ILE A 36 -12.40 -15.53 -13.58
C ILE A 36 -12.12 -16.85 -12.84
N GLN A 37 -10.99 -16.96 -12.14
CA GLN A 37 -10.67 -18.14 -11.34
C GLN A 37 -11.69 -18.38 -10.23
N PHE A 38 -12.16 -17.32 -9.57
CA PHE A 38 -13.21 -17.42 -8.56
C PHE A 38 -14.52 -17.99 -9.12
N GLN A 39 -14.99 -17.48 -10.26
CA GLN A 39 -16.22 -17.97 -10.90
C GLN A 39 -16.10 -19.44 -11.31
N THR A 40 -14.98 -19.82 -11.94
CA THR A 40 -14.73 -21.20 -12.38
C THR A 40 -14.58 -22.19 -11.22
N ALA A 41 -14.02 -21.77 -10.09
CA ALA A 41 -13.94 -22.61 -8.89
C ALA A 41 -15.31 -22.84 -8.23
N GLN A 42 -16.20 -21.83 -8.22
CA GLN A 42 -17.57 -22.00 -7.72
C GLN A 42 -18.43 -22.93 -8.60
N LEU A 43 -18.16 -22.99 -9.90
CA LEU A 43 -18.81 -23.91 -10.84
C LEU A 43 -18.35 -25.37 -10.68
N GLY A 44 -17.14 -25.60 -10.15
CA GLY A 44 -16.57 -26.94 -9.95
C GLY A 44 -16.95 -27.63 -8.63
N THR A 45 -17.51 -26.90 -7.66
CA THR A 45 -17.84 -27.42 -6.32
C THR A 45 -19.25 -28.00 -6.21
N SER A 46 -20.04 -28.01 -7.28
CA SER A 46 -21.43 -28.51 -7.27
C SER A 46 -21.56 -30.04 -7.32
N SER A 47 -20.46 -30.80 -7.36
CA SER A 47 -20.53 -32.26 -7.54
C SER A 47 -19.34 -32.99 -6.91
N SER A 48 -19.30 -33.10 -5.58
CA SER A 48 -18.94 -34.35 -4.89
C SER A 48 -19.15 -34.19 -3.38
N SER A 49 -20.31 -34.66 -2.91
CA SER A 49 -20.47 -35.07 -1.52
C SER A 49 -19.69 -36.37 -1.34
N GLY A 50 -18.69 -36.38 -0.45
CA GLY A 50 -18.05 -37.61 0.02
C GLY A 50 -16.56 -37.74 -0.28
N ALA A 51 -15.73 -36.97 0.42
CA ALA A 51 -14.41 -37.43 0.89
C ALA A 51 -13.84 -36.37 1.84
N VAL A 52 -13.87 -36.63 3.15
CA VAL A 52 -13.01 -35.94 4.12
C VAL A 52 -11.61 -36.54 3.95
N SER A 53 -10.97 -36.22 2.83
CA SER A 53 -9.55 -36.44 2.65
C SER A 53 -8.86 -35.22 3.26
N SER A 54 -8.05 -35.45 4.29
CA SER A 54 -7.07 -34.49 4.80
C SER A 54 -6.27 -33.92 3.63
N SER A 55 -6.72 -32.80 3.08
CA SER A 55 -6.13 -32.22 1.89
C SER A 55 -4.76 -31.70 2.28
N VAL A 56 -3.71 -32.35 1.81
CA VAL A 56 -2.42 -31.70 1.63
C VAL A 56 -2.72 -30.38 0.92
N VAL A 57 -2.45 -29.28 1.60
CA VAL A 57 -2.74 -27.93 1.12
C VAL A 57 -1.89 -27.68 -0.11
N ASP A 58 -2.46 -27.93 -1.29
CA ASP A 58 -1.74 -27.73 -2.54
C ASP A 58 -1.74 -26.23 -2.88
N ILE A 59 -0.78 -25.51 -2.28
CA ILE A 59 -0.56 -24.10 -2.55
C ILE A 59 -0.08 -23.97 -3.99
N LYS A 60 -0.98 -23.59 -4.90
CA LYS A 60 -0.60 -23.32 -6.29
C LYS A 60 0.30 -22.08 -6.35
N PRO A 61 1.59 -22.21 -6.72
CA PRO A 61 2.53 -21.09 -6.73
C PRO A 61 2.12 -19.99 -7.73
N ALA A 62 1.39 -20.36 -8.79
CA ALA A 62 0.84 -19.42 -9.76
C ALA A 62 -0.10 -18.38 -9.12
N ASN A 63 -0.91 -18.80 -8.13
CA ASN A 63 -1.86 -17.90 -7.47
C ASN A 63 -1.16 -16.99 -6.46
N LEU A 64 -0.08 -17.48 -5.83
CA LEU A 64 0.79 -16.64 -5.01
C LEU A 64 1.49 -15.56 -5.86
N LEU A 65 2.06 -15.96 -7.01
CA LEU A 65 2.71 -15.03 -7.94
C LEU A 65 1.73 -14.00 -8.49
N LEU A 66 0.48 -14.39 -8.76
CA LEU A 66 -0.57 -13.46 -9.19
C LEU A 66 -0.87 -12.40 -8.11
N VAL A 67 -1.01 -12.80 -6.85
CA VAL A 67 -1.21 -11.86 -5.73
C VAL A 67 -0.03 -10.90 -5.58
N ILE A 68 1.20 -11.43 -5.62
CA ILE A 68 2.42 -10.61 -5.50
C ILE A 68 2.52 -9.63 -6.66
N ALA A 69 2.27 -10.10 -7.89
CA ALA A 69 2.28 -9.26 -9.08
C ALA A 69 1.24 -8.14 -8.97
N PHE A 70 0.00 -8.47 -8.57
CA PHE A 70 -1.06 -7.49 -8.35
C PHE A 70 -0.66 -6.43 -7.31
N PHE A 71 -0.15 -6.87 -6.15
CA PHE A 71 0.24 -5.99 -5.05
C PHE A 71 1.34 -5.02 -5.50
N LEU A 72 2.43 -5.53 -6.07
CA LEU A 72 3.55 -4.70 -6.51
C LEU A 72 3.12 -3.72 -7.61
N ALA A 73 2.40 -4.22 -8.62
CA ALA A 73 1.95 -3.42 -9.75
C ALA A 73 1.04 -2.27 -9.32
N THR A 74 0.04 -2.56 -8.47
CA THR A 74 -0.92 -1.56 -8.00
C THR A 74 -0.26 -0.57 -7.03
N THR A 75 0.58 -1.05 -6.11
CA THR A 75 1.26 -0.18 -5.15
C THR A 75 2.24 0.77 -5.84
N ILE A 76 3.01 0.28 -6.82
CA ILE A 76 3.92 1.13 -7.62
C ILE A 76 3.13 2.15 -8.45
N ALA A 77 2.02 1.76 -9.05
CA ALA A 77 1.15 2.67 -9.79
C ALA A 77 0.60 3.78 -8.88
N CYS A 78 0.03 3.43 -7.72
CA CYS A 78 -0.49 4.40 -6.76
C CYS A 78 0.60 5.32 -6.20
N ALA A 79 1.77 4.78 -5.85
CA ALA A 79 2.91 5.56 -5.38
C ALA A 79 3.40 6.54 -6.46
N SER A 80 3.40 6.14 -7.73
CA SER A 80 3.76 7.01 -8.86
C SER A 80 2.76 8.16 -9.04
N VAL A 81 1.46 7.89 -8.90
CA VAL A 81 0.40 8.92 -8.93
C VAL A 81 0.56 9.91 -7.78
N VAL A 82 0.82 9.43 -6.57
CA VAL A 82 1.05 10.27 -5.39
C VAL A 82 2.30 11.12 -5.56
N ARG A 83 3.39 10.54 -6.07
CA ARG A 83 4.62 11.27 -6.38
C ARG A 83 4.36 12.40 -7.38
N LEU A 84 3.57 12.16 -8.42
CA LEU A 84 3.16 13.17 -9.40
C LEU A 84 2.36 14.30 -8.75
N LEU A 85 1.42 13.96 -7.88
CA LEU A 85 0.59 14.95 -7.18
C LEU A 85 1.42 15.78 -6.19
N GLY A 86 2.36 15.14 -5.48
CA GLY A 86 3.24 15.77 -4.50
C GLY A 86 4.10 16.88 -5.07
N ARG A 87 4.42 16.84 -6.38
CA ARG A 87 5.20 17.92 -7.02
C ARG A 87 4.47 19.26 -7.08
N LYS A 88 3.14 19.25 -7.04
CA LYS A 88 2.33 20.48 -7.11
C LYS A 88 1.66 20.79 -5.78
N HIS A 89 1.28 19.76 -5.04
CA HIS A 89 0.54 19.87 -3.80
C HIS A 89 1.06 18.84 -2.80
N GLU A 90 2.16 19.17 -2.11
CA GLU A 90 2.84 18.27 -1.16
C GLU A 90 1.90 17.78 -0.05
N LEU A 91 1.15 18.70 0.56
CA LEU A 91 0.18 18.37 1.61
C LEU A 91 -0.98 17.51 1.08
N ALA A 92 -1.53 17.86 -0.09
CA ALA A 92 -2.64 17.11 -0.68
C ALA A 92 -2.21 15.70 -1.09
N ALA A 93 -0.97 15.52 -1.56
CA ALA A 93 -0.42 14.22 -1.89
C ALA A 93 -0.31 13.31 -0.66
N LEU A 94 0.05 13.85 0.50
CA LEU A 94 0.04 13.11 1.76
C LEU A 94 -1.39 12.64 2.11
N PHE A 95 -2.37 13.52 2.06
CA PHE A 95 -3.77 13.16 2.33
C PHE A 95 -4.34 12.16 1.31
N VAL A 96 -3.96 12.25 0.03
CA VAL A 96 -4.40 11.34 -1.03
C VAL A 96 -3.67 9.99 -0.97
N SER A 97 -2.45 9.95 -0.44
CA SER A 97 -1.68 8.71 -0.30
C SER A 97 -2.31 7.71 0.67
N VAL A 98 -2.93 8.20 1.75
CA VAL A 98 -3.59 7.37 2.76
C VAL A 98 -4.74 6.54 2.17
N PRO A 99 -5.77 7.14 1.53
CA PRO A 99 -6.86 6.36 0.94
C PRO A 99 -6.40 5.48 -0.23
N LEU A 100 -5.41 5.91 -1.02
CA LEU A 100 -4.85 5.09 -2.10
C LEU A 100 -4.15 3.84 -1.56
N ALA A 101 -3.32 3.99 -0.52
CA ALA A 101 -2.62 2.87 0.11
C ALA A 101 -3.63 1.91 0.79
N ALA A 102 -4.61 2.46 1.52
CA ALA A 102 -5.65 1.67 2.15
C ALA A 102 -6.48 0.87 1.12
N LEU A 103 -6.85 1.51 0.00
CA LEU A 103 -7.58 0.85 -1.09
C LEU A 103 -6.74 -0.23 -1.77
N THR A 104 -5.45 0.02 -1.98
CA THR A 104 -4.52 -0.96 -2.58
C THR A 104 -4.35 -2.18 -1.68
N ASN A 105 -4.15 -1.98 -0.38
CA ASN A 105 -4.02 -3.07 0.59
C ASN A 105 -5.33 -3.86 0.68
N PHE A 106 -6.47 -3.17 0.75
CA PHE A 106 -7.79 -3.81 0.71
C PHE A 106 -7.99 -4.63 -0.58
N ALA A 107 -7.70 -4.06 -1.75
CA ALA A 107 -7.84 -4.77 -3.02
C ALA A 107 -6.90 -5.98 -3.09
N THR A 108 -5.73 -5.91 -2.47
CA THR A 108 -4.81 -7.05 -2.35
C THR A 108 -5.42 -8.16 -1.49
N MET A 109 -6.03 -7.82 -0.36
CA MET A 109 -6.78 -8.78 0.45
C MET A 109 -7.96 -9.39 -0.31
N LEU A 110 -8.65 -8.59 -1.12
CA LEU A 110 -9.71 -9.08 -1.99
C LEU A 110 -9.18 -10.08 -3.03
N VAL A 111 -8.04 -9.81 -3.67
CA VAL A 111 -7.40 -10.75 -4.62
C VAL A 111 -6.96 -12.04 -3.91
N ILE A 112 -6.42 -11.94 -2.68
CA ILE A 112 -6.09 -13.10 -1.84
C ILE A 112 -7.34 -13.93 -1.56
N TYR A 113 -8.47 -13.27 -1.27
CA TYR A 113 -9.75 -13.93 -1.03
C TYR A 113 -10.31 -14.61 -2.31
N LEU A 114 -10.17 -13.96 -3.47
CA LEU A 114 -10.71 -14.45 -4.74
C LEU A 114 -9.90 -15.61 -5.36
N ALA A 115 -8.59 -15.71 -5.10
CA ALA A 115 -7.74 -16.74 -5.69
C ALA A 115 -7.87 -18.12 -4.99
N PRO A 116 -8.44 -19.16 -5.63
CA PRO A 116 -8.70 -20.48 -5.02
C PRO A 116 -7.48 -21.43 -5.00
N PRO A 117 -7.48 -22.58 -4.28
CA PRO A 117 -8.19 -22.90 -3.04
C PRO A 117 -7.21 -22.79 -1.86
N ARG A 118 -7.60 -22.12 -0.77
CA ARG A 118 -6.81 -22.11 0.47
C ARG A 118 -7.70 -22.42 1.65
N VAL A 119 -7.22 -23.29 2.54
CA VAL A 119 -7.66 -23.30 3.94
C VAL A 119 -7.16 -22.00 4.56
N LEU A 120 -7.97 -20.95 4.43
CA LEU A 120 -7.67 -19.63 4.94
C LEU A 120 -7.92 -19.64 6.45
N SER A 121 -6.83 -19.75 7.23
CA SER A 121 -6.91 -19.47 8.66
C SER A 121 -6.90 -17.95 8.89
N GLN A 122 -7.53 -17.51 9.96
CA GLN A 122 -7.56 -16.11 10.37
C GLN A 122 -6.14 -15.55 10.61
N GLU A 123 -5.21 -16.39 11.06
CA GLU A 123 -3.81 -16.03 11.26
C GLU A 123 -3.07 -15.73 9.95
N LEU A 124 -3.37 -16.46 8.87
CA LEU A 124 -2.80 -16.21 7.54
C LEU A 124 -3.30 -14.89 6.96
N PHE A 125 -4.58 -14.55 7.15
CA PHE A 125 -5.10 -13.25 6.76
C PHE A 125 -4.52 -12.11 7.57
N THR A 126 -4.34 -12.30 8.88
CA THR A 126 -3.72 -11.29 9.74
C THR A 126 -2.27 -11.04 9.30
N SER A 127 -1.50 -12.11 9.08
CA SER A 127 -0.12 -12.04 8.58
C SER A 127 -0.03 -11.38 7.20
N ALA A 128 -0.97 -11.69 6.30
CA ALA A 128 -1.02 -11.06 4.98
C ALA A 128 -1.36 -9.57 5.06
N ASN A 129 -2.30 -9.19 5.94
CA ASN A 129 -2.66 -7.79 6.19
C ASN A 129 -1.46 -6.99 6.69
N ASP A 130 -0.72 -7.52 7.66
CA ASP A 130 0.48 -6.88 8.22
C ASP A 130 1.58 -6.76 7.16
N LEU A 131 1.83 -7.83 6.40
CA LEU A 131 2.82 -7.82 5.34
C LEU A 131 2.50 -6.79 4.26
N ALA A 132 1.24 -6.70 3.83
CA ALA A 132 0.80 -5.69 2.85
C ALA A 132 0.96 -4.27 3.40
N LEU A 133 0.65 -4.04 4.69
CA LEU A 133 0.82 -2.75 5.34
C LEU A 133 2.30 -2.32 5.38
N TYR A 134 3.20 -3.18 5.85
CA TYR A 134 4.62 -2.85 5.94
C TYR A 134 5.28 -2.72 4.58
N ALA A 135 4.94 -3.60 3.62
CA ALA A 135 5.47 -3.53 2.27
C ALA A 135 4.98 -2.28 1.53
N SER A 136 3.70 -1.90 1.69
CA SER A 136 3.18 -0.66 1.10
C SER A 136 3.85 0.57 1.71
N ALA A 137 4.03 0.62 3.03
CA ALA A 137 4.77 1.70 3.69
C ALA A 137 6.20 1.83 3.13
N ALA A 138 6.92 0.72 2.95
CA ALA A 138 8.27 0.73 2.38
C ALA A 138 8.30 1.24 0.93
N ILE A 139 7.36 0.79 0.09
CA ILE A 139 7.26 1.23 -1.31
C ILE A 139 6.94 2.73 -1.37
N PHE A 140 5.95 3.21 -0.62
CA PHE A 140 5.60 4.64 -0.59
C PHE A 140 6.76 5.49 -0.05
N MET A 141 7.49 5.03 0.97
CA MET A 141 8.69 5.70 1.45
C MET A 141 9.80 5.76 0.39
N SER A 142 10.04 4.68 -0.37
CA SER A 142 11.05 4.70 -1.43
C SER A 142 10.72 5.68 -2.57
N PHE A 143 9.43 5.83 -2.91
CA PHE A 143 8.99 6.71 -4.00
C PHE A 143 8.79 8.17 -3.56
N CYS A 144 8.34 8.41 -2.33
CA CYS A 144 7.92 9.74 -1.86
C CYS A 144 8.75 10.26 -0.68
N GLY A 145 9.41 9.38 0.09
CA GLY A 145 10.08 9.72 1.33
C GLY A 145 11.25 10.70 1.16
N GLN A 146 11.99 10.62 0.06
CA GLN A 146 13.07 11.58 -0.21
C GLN A 146 12.55 13.03 -0.29
N ALA A 147 11.42 13.26 -0.97
CA ALA A 147 10.86 14.60 -1.11
C ALA A 147 10.40 15.15 0.26
N VAL A 148 9.76 14.31 1.06
CA VAL A 148 9.30 14.66 2.41
C VAL A 148 10.47 14.95 3.34
N LEU A 149 11.54 14.14 3.30
CA LEU A 149 12.73 14.36 4.13
C LEU A 149 13.47 15.64 3.74
N VAL A 150 13.54 15.95 2.44
CA VAL A 150 14.16 17.19 1.96
C VAL A 150 13.36 18.42 2.39
N ASP A 151 12.02 18.35 2.37
CA ASP A 151 11.16 19.44 2.81
C ASP A 151 11.26 19.68 4.33
N ILE A 152 11.30 18.61 5.12
CA ILE A 152 11.50 18.71 6.58
C ILE A 152 12.91 19.21 6.94
N ALA A 153 13.92 18.80 6.19
CA ALA A 153 15.31 19.21 6.40
C ALA A 153 15.59 20.62 5.88
N ALA A 154 14.72 21.19 5.04
CA ALA A 154 14.90 22.53 4.53
C ALA A 154 14.79 23.52 5.70
N PRO A 155 15.82 24.37 5.93
CA PRO A 155 15.68 25.44 6.90
C PRO A 155 14.49 26.29 6.47
N SER A 156 13.55 26.54 7.40
CA SER A 156 12.38 27.38 7.18
C SER A 156 12.80 28.59 6.38
N ARG A 157 12.32 28.70 5.13
CA ARG A 157 12.62 29.87 4.29
C ARG A 157 12.30 31.10 5.14
N PRO A 158 13.28 31.95 5.48
CA PRO A 158 12.96 33.16 6.19
C PRO A 158 12.00 33.90 5.28
N LEU A 159 10.80 34.21 5.79
CA LEU A 159 10.02 35.30 5.21
C LEU A 159 11.00 36.47 5.12
N GLU A 160 11.21 36.98 3.92
CA GLU A 160 11.93 38.22 3.70
C GLU A 160 11.27 39.31 4.56
N LYS A 161 11.83 39.51 5.75
CA LYS A 161 11.76 40.77 6.47
C LYS A 161 13.13 41.37 6.28
N ASP A 162 13.14 42.44 5.50
CA ASP A 162 14.25 43.38 5.39
C ASP A 162 14.92 43.62 6.74
N GLY A 163 16.25 43.50 6.76
CA GLY A 163 17.07 43.97 7.87
C GLY A 163 17.92 42.89 8.51
N GLU A 164 19.20 42.90 8.12
CA GLU A 164 20.37 42.54 8.92
C GLU A 164 20.14 41.67 10.16
N SER A 165 20.50 40.40 10.06
CA SER A 165 21.26 39.70 11.10
C SER A 165 21.70 38.35 10.55
N GLY A 166 22.98 38.02 10.75
CA GLY A 166 23.59 36.78 10.28
C GLY A 166 22.80 35.58 10.76
N VAL A 167 22.07 34.94 9.84
CA VAL A 167 21.42 33.66 10.11
C VAL A 167 22.52 32.62 10.08
N GLU A 168 23.02 32.27 11.27
CA GLU A 168 23.77 31.04 11.49
C GLU A 168 23.06 29.93 10.72
N LYS A 169 23.78 29.26 9.82
CA LYS A 169 23.41 27.94 9.32
C LYS A 169 23.31 27.03 10.55
N LYS A 170 22.14 27.01 11.18
CA LYS A 170 21.81 26.03 12.20
C LYS A 170 21.89 24.70 11.47
N ASN A 171 22.97 23.96 11.67
CA ASN A 171 23.11 22.59 11.21
C ASN A 171 21.83 21.89 11.66
N SER A 172 20.95 21.56 10.71
CA SER A 172 19.73 20.84 11.02
C SER A 172 20.19 19.53 11.66
N ASP A 173 19.86 19.34 12.93
CA ASP A 173 20.25 18.14 13.67
C ASP A 173 19.59 16.95 12.96
N GLY A 174 20.38 16.21 12.18
CA GLY A 174 19.87 15.18 11.26
C GLY A 174 19.07 14.09 12.00
N ILE A 175 19.34 13.93 13.29
CA ILE A 175 18.62 13.06 14.22
C ILE A 175 17.18 13.56 14.44
N GLY A 176 16.97 14.88 14.57
CA GLY A 176 15.65 15.48 14.76
C GLY A 176 14.75 15.32 13.53
N VAL A 177 15.31 15.48 12.33
CA VAL A 177 14.60 15.26 11.05
C VAL A 177 14.18 13.79 10.91
N LEU A 178 15.07 12.87 11.25
CA LEU A 178 14.79 11.43 11.19
C LEU A 178 13.70 11.03 12.19
N PHE A 179 13.75 11.56 13.42
CA PHE A 179 12.72 11.33 14.43
C PHE A 179 11.34 11.85 14.00
N LEU A 180 11.28 13.05 13.42
CA LEU A 180 10.02 13.58 12.89
C LEU A 180 9.48 12.73 11.73
N GLY A 181 10.36 12.25 10.85
CA GLY A 181 10.02 11.34 9.76
C GLY A 181 9.42 10.02 10.27
N ILE A 182 9.97 9.45 11.34
CA ILE A 182 9.41 8.24 11.98
C ILE A 182 8.02 8.51 12.55
N ILE A 183 7.82 9.62 13.25
CA ILE A 183 6.49 9.99 13.78
C ILE A 183 5.48 10.10 12.65
N LEU A 184 5.84 10.78 11.56
CA LEU A 184 4.97 10.94 10.40
C LEU A 184 4.61 9.58 9.77
N LEU A 185 5.59 8.67 9.68
CA LEU A 185 5.39 7.31 9.18
C LEU A 185 4.44 6.51 10.09
N ILE A 186 4.56 6.62 11.41
CA ILE A 186 3.67 5.96 12.37
C ILE A 186 2.23 6.47 12.21
N ILE A 187 2.05 7.79 12.11
CA ILE A 187 0.73 8.40 11.90
C ILE A 187 0.13 7.91 10.58
N TRP A 188 0.92 7.97 9.50
CA TRP A 188 0.50 7.52 8.17
C TRP A 188 0.08 6.05 8.18
N THR A 189 0.91 5.18 8.76
CA THR A 189 0.65 3.73 8.84
C THR A 189 -0.62 3.45 9.65
N SER A 190 -0.82 4.17 10.76
CA SER A 190 -2.02 4.06 11.59
C SER A 190 -3.29 4.44 10.84
N LEU A 191 -3.23 5.51 10.03
CA LEU A 191 -4.36 5.96 9.21
C LEU A 191 -4.67 4.97 8.09
N VAL A 192 -3.64 4.43 7.42
CA VAL A 192 -3.79 3.41 6.37
C VAL A 192 -4.40 2.14 6.96
N PHE A 193 -3.90 1.68 8.11
CA PHE A 193 -4.42 0.52 8.81
C PHE A 193 -5.89 0.70 9.21
N ALA A 194 -6.25 1.86 9.79
CA ALA A 194 -7.64 2.17 10.13
C ALA A 194 -8.56 2.18 8.89
N GLY A 195 -8.08 2.73 7.76
CA GLY A 195 -8.82 2.70 6.49
C GLY A 195 -9.01 1.28 5.96
N GLN A 196 -7.96 0.47 5.97
CA GLN A 196 -7.97 -0.93 5.57
C GLN A 196 -8.94 -1.75 6.44
N ILE A 197 -8.90 -1.60 7.77
CA ILE A 197 -9.84 -2.27 8.69
C ILE A 197 -11.28 -1.94 8.33
N ARG A 198 -11.61 -0.65 8.12
CA ARG A 198 -12.98 -0.23 7.79
C ARG A 198 -13.45 -0.82 6.47
N LEU A 199 -12.59 -0.82 5.44
CA LEU A 199 -12.91 -1.42 4.15
C LEU A 199 -13.10 -2.94 4.26
N SER A 200 -12.19 -3.64 4.93
CA SER A 200 -12.30 -5.09 5.13
C SER A 200 -13.54 -5.47 5.93
N ARG A 201 -13.87 -4.73 7.00
CA ARG A 201 -15.10 -4.97 7.79
C ARG A 201 -16.39 -4.71 7.00
N THR A 202 -16.35 -3.82 6.02
CA THR A 202 -17.53 -3.45 5.21
C THR A 202 -17.77 -4.41 4.05
N PHE A 203 -16.69 -4.88 3.40
CA PHE A 203 -16.79 -5.57 2.11
C PHE A 203 -16.28 -7.01 2.10
N LEU A 204 -15.60 -7.46 3.15
CA LEU A 204 -15.09 -8.84 3.26
C LEU A 204 -15.76 -9.60 4.41
N PRO A 205 -15.90 -10.94 4.31
CA PRO A 205 -16.44 -11.77 5.39
C PRO A 205 -15.50 -11.79 6.61
N GLU A 206 -16.04 -12.12 7.80
CA GLU A 206 -15.35 -12.04 9.10
C GLU A 206 -13.99 -12.76 9.14
N ILE A 207 -13.82 -13.83 8.38
CA ILE A 207 -12.55 -14.57 8.26
C ILE A 207 -11.38 -13.74 7.69
N ALA A 208 -11.68 -12.66 6.98
CA ALA A 208 -10.70 -11.76 6.37
C ALA A 208 -10.57 -10.44 7.16
N HIS A 209 -11.21 -10.33 8.33
CA HIS A 209 -11.07 -9.16 9.18
C HIS A 209 -9.75 -9.23 9.95
N PRO A 210 -8.92 -8.18 9.91
CA PRO A 210 -7.75 -8.09 10.78
C PRO A 210 -8.21 -8.09 12.25
N VAL A 211 -7.60 -8.97 13.06
CA VAL A 211 -7.91 -9.11 14.49
C VAL A 211 -7.21 -7.98 15.25
N ASP A 212 -7.99 -7.16 15.94
CA ASP A 212 -7.43 -6.27 16.96
C ASP A 212 -6.87 -7.17 18.08
N ALA A 213 -5.55 -7.28 18.18
CA ALA A 213 -4.91 -7.96 19.30
C ALA A 213 -5.25 -7.20 20.59
N LYS A 214 -6.38 -7.53 21.21
CA LYS A 214 -6.62 -7.14 22.60
C LYS A 214 -5.54 -7.83 23.43
N PRO A 215 -4.76 -7.10 24.24
CA PRO A 215 -3.87 -7.74 25.19
C PRO A 215 -4.73 -8.60 26.11
N ASN A 216 -4.51 -9.92 26.08
CA ASN A 216 -5.09 -10.83 27.06
C ASN A 216 -4.62 -10.33 28.43
N LYS A 217 -5.51 -9.66 29.15
CA LYS A 217 -5.32 -9.37 30.56
C LYS A 217 -5.26 -10.75 31.23
N PRO A 218 -4.15 -11.15 31.86
CA PRO A 218 -4.11 -12.43 32.55
C PRO A 218 -5.20 -12.39 33.62
N ALA A 219 -6.06 -13.40 33.61
CA ALA A 219 -7.02 -13.61 34.69
C ALA A 219 -6.21 -13.87 35.96
N THR A 220 -6.20 -12.88 36.85
CA THR A 220 -5.82 -13.03 38.26
C THR A 220 -6.94 -13.71 39.02
#